data_AF-A0A2S5WNF6-F1
#
_entry.id   AF-A0A2S5WNF6-F1
#
_cell.length_a   1.000
_cell.length_b   1.000
_cell.length_c   1.000
_cell.angle_alpha   90.00
_cell.angle_beta   90.00
_cell.angle_gamma   90.00
#
_symmetry.space_group_name_H-M   'P 1'
#
loop_
_entity.id
_entity.type
_entity.pdbx_description
1 polymer ?
#
loop_
_entity_poly.entity_id
_entity_poly.type
_entity_poly.pdbx_seq_one_letter_code
_entity_poly.pdbx_strand_id
1 'polypeptide(L)'
;MAKQRNQVVATMIVVKVPGAPGGEAYFKKGKYLPSGVPADELKRLKALELVKTVTIDEPAETDEARAAREAAEAEAAAKAAAPPAK
;
A
#
# COMPACT_ATOMS: atom_id res chain seq x y z
N MET A 1 13.47 0.79 -9.13
CA MET A 1 13.97 -0.40 -8.40
C MET A 1 12.83 -1.41 -8.35
N ALA A 2 13.07 -2.65 -8.79
CA ALA A 2 12.04 -3.69 -8.74
C ALA A 2 11.77 -4.09 -7.28
N LYS A 3 10.52 -4.00 -6.83
CA LYS A 3 10.12 -4.37 -5.46
C LYS A 3 9.21 -5.59 -5.50
N GLN A 4 9.57 -6.64 -4.77
CA GLN A 4 8.72 -7.82 -4.61
C GLN A 4 7.58 -7.50 -3.64
N ARG A 5 6.34 -7.73 -4.06
CA ARG A 5 5.16 -7.66 -3.19
C ARG A 5 4.35 -8.94 -3.28
N ASN A 6 3.66 -9.28 -2.20
CA ASN A 6 2.76 -10.43 -2.17
C ASN A 6 1.34 -9.95 -2.48
N GLN A 7 0.75 -10.45 -3.56
CA GLN A 7 -0.61 -10.12 -4.01
C GLN A 7 -1.58 -11.25 -3.68
N VAL A 8 -2.77 -10.89 -3.19
CA VAL A 8 -3.85 -11.84 -2.92
C VAL A 8 -4.49 -12.32 -4.22
N VAL A 9 -4.58 -13.65 -4.38
CA VAL A 9 -5.16 -14.30 -5.56
C VAL A 9 -6.56 -14.84 -5.26
N ALA A 10 -6.78 -15.33 -4.04
CA ALA A 10 -8.07 -15.81 -3.57
C ALA A 10 -9.10 -14.66 -3.43
N THR A 11 -10.39 -14.99 -3.51
CA THR A 11 -11.50 -14.03 -3.46
C THR A 11 -11.43 -13.13 -2.22
N MET A 12 -11.21 -13.75 -1.05
CA MET A 12 -11.03 -13.07 0.23
C MET A 12 -10.19 -13.94 1.17
N ILE A 13 -9.28 -13.33 1.92
CA ILE A 13 -8.43 -14.01 2.91
C ILE A 13 -8.37 -13.21 4.21
N VAL A 14 -8.11 -13.91 5.30
CA VAL A 14 -7.78 -13.33 6.59
C VAL A 14 -6.29 -13.52 6.82
N VAL A 15 -5.60 -12.48 7.23
CA VAL A 15 -4.15 -12.50 7.47
C VAL A 15 -3.86 -11.91 8.84
N LYS A 16 -2.98 -12.58 9.59
CA LYS A 16 -2.47 -12.05 10.85
C LYS A 16 -1.54 -10.87 10.59
N VAL A 17 -1.92 -9.70 11.08
CA VAL A 17 -1.15 -8.46 10.92
C VAL A 17 -0.94 -7.84 12.30
N PRO A 18 0.31 -7.71 12.76
CA PRO A 18 0.63 -6.97 13.98
C PRO A 18 0.13 -5.53 13.87
N GLY A 19 -0.66 -5.09 14.86
CA GLY A 19 -1.22 -3.73 14.89
C GLY A 19 -2.56 -3.56 14.16
N ALA A 20 -3.12 -4.62 13.55
CA ALA A 20 -4.51 -4.59 13.11
C ALA A 20 -5.47 -4.66 14.32
N PRO A 21 -6.61 -3.96 14.29
CA PRO A 21 -7.62 -4.08 15.34
C PRO A 21 -8.16 -5.52 15.37
N GLY A 22 -7.84 -6.26 16.44
CA GLY A 22 -8.16 -7.70 16.58
C GLY A 22 -7.05 -8.66 16.13
N GLY A 23 -5.87 -8.16 15.72
CA GLY A 23 -4.71 -8.99 15.34
C GLY A 23 -4.78 -9.60 13.94
N GLU A 24 -5.89 -9.39 13.22
CA GLU A 24 -6.15 -9.93 11.89
C GLU A 24 -6.72 -8.85 10.96
N ALA A 25 -6.46 -8.98 9.66
CA ALA A 25 -6.98 -8.10 8.63
C ALA A 25 -7.47 -8.89 7.43
N TYR A 26 -8.59 -8.42 6.85
CA TYR A 26 -9.22 -9.02 5.69
C TYR A 26 -8.70 -8.38 4.40
N PHE A 27 -8.26 -9.21 3.47
CA PHE A 27 -7.79 -8.77 2.16
C PHE A 27 -8.63 -9.42 1.05
N LYS A 28 -9.04 -8.61 0.07
CA LYS A 28 -9.72 -9.07 -1.13
C LYS A 28 -8.72 -9.35 -2.25
N LYS A 29 -9.15 -10.15 -3.22
CA LYS A 29 -8.40 -10.44 -4.46
C LYS A 29 -7.80 -9.17 -5.08
N GLY A 30 -6.55 -9.27 -5.52
CA GLY A 30 -5.82 -8.20 -6.19
C GLY A 30 -5.14 -7.21 -5.26
N LYS A 31 -5.46 -7.20 -3.95
CA LYS A 31 -4.76 -6.35 -2.97
C LYS A 31 -3.38 -6.90 -2.63
N TYR A 32 -2.48 -6.00 -2.25
CA TYR A 32 -1.14 -6.35 -1.79
C TYR A 32 -1.13 -6.46 -0.26
N LEU A 33 -0.43 -7.47 0.23
CA LEU A 33 -0.18 -7.61 1.66
C LEU A 33 0.86 -6.59 2.13
N PRO A 34 0.70 -6.04 3.35
CA PRO A 34 1.69 -5.15 3.94
C PRO A 34 2.97 -5.90 4.29
N SER A 35 4.10 -5.18 4.38
CA SER A 35 5.39 -5.75 4.80
C SER A 35 5.42 -6.22 6.26
N GLY A 36 4.43 -5.83 7.06
CA GLY A 36 4.29 -6.25 8.45
C GLY A 36 3.71 -7.66 8.65
N VAL A 37 3.32 -8.37 7.59
CA VAL A 37 2.84 -9.75 7.70
C VAL A 37 4.02 -10.66 8.08
N PRO A 38 3.90 -11.50 9.13
CA PRO A 38 4.94 -12.43 9.53
C PRO A 38 5.35 -13.39 8.40
N ALA A 39 6.63 -13.76 8.34
CA ALA A 39 7.16 -14.64 7.32
C ALA A 39 6.49 -16.04 7.33
N ASP A 40 6.20 -16.58 8.52
CA ASP A 40 5.52 -17.86 8.69
C ASP A 40 4.09 -17.84 8.12
N GLU A 41 3.37 -16.73 8.34
CA GLU A 41 2.02 -16.54 7.81
C GLU A 41 2.08 -16.41 6.28
N LEU A 42 3.03 -15.64 5.75
CA LEU A 42 3.27 -15.55 4.30
C LEU A 42 3.59 -16.92 3.68
N LYS A 43 4.42 -17.73 4.34
CA LYS A 43 4.75 -19.09 3.88
C LYS A 43 3.52 -19.98 3.84
N ARG A 44 2.67 -19.94 4.88
CA ARG A 44 1.40 -20.65 4.93
C ARG A 44 0.45 -20.22 3.81
N LEU A 45 0.28 -18.91 3.62
CA LEU A 45 -0.61 -18.36 2.56
C LEU A 45 -0.13 -18.75 1.16
N LYS A 46 1.19 -18.80 0.92
CA LYS A 46 1.76 -19.26 -0.36
C LYS A 46 1.57 -20.76 -0.57
N ALA A 47 1.76 -21.57 0.47
CA ALA A 47 1.55 -23.02 0.40
C ALA A 47 0.08 -23.39 0.08
N LEU A 48 -0.87 -22.54 0.49
CA LEU A 48 -2.28 -22.66 0.17
C LEU A 48 -2.68 -21.97 -1.15
N GLU A 49 -1.71 -21.45 -1.92
CA GLU A 49 -1.92 -20.74 -3.19
C GLU A 49 -2.87 -19.53 -3.08
N LEU A 50 -3.01 -18.96 -1.88
CA LEU A 50 -3.88 -17.82 -1.60
C LEU A 50 -3.26 -16.49 -2.03
N VAL A 51 -1.93 -16.45 -2.10
CA VAL A 51 -1.13 -15.27 -2.47
C VAL A 51 0.00 -15.65 -3.42
N LYS A 52 0.37 -14.71 -4.31
CA LYS A 52 1.50 -14.85 -5.23
C LYS A 52 2.50 -13.72 -5.05
N THR A 53 3.78 -13.99 -5.31
CA THR A 53 4.81 -12.94 -5.33
C THR A 53 4.79 -12.28 -6.70
N VAL A 54 4.67 -10.97 -6.73
CA VAL A 54 4.71 -10.17 -7.96
C VAL A 54 5.87 -9.20 -7.84
N THR A 55 6.70 -9.16 -8.87
CA THR A 55 7.70 -8.10 -9.03
C THR A 55 6.98 -6.90 -9.60
N ILE A 56 6.95 -5.81 -8.84
CA ILE A 56 6.40 -4.55 -9.31
C ILE A 56 7.59 -3.65 -9.60
N ASP A 57 7.70 -3.20 -10.85
CA ASP A 57 8.49 -2.03 -11.18
C ASP A 57 7.72 -0.83 -10.65
N GLU A 58 8.05 -0.39 -9.43
CA GLU A 58 7.68 0.96 -9.03
C GLU A 58 8.40 1.89 -10.03
N PRO A 59 7.66 2.74 -10.78
CA PRO A 59 8.33 3.82 -11.48
C PRO A 59 9.13 4.55 -10.41
N ALA A 60 10.43 4.71 -10.63
CA ALA A 60 11.23 5.58 -9.77
C ALA A 60 10.43 6.87 -9.66
N GLU A 61 10.08 7.28 -8.45
CA GLU A 61 9.45 8.57 -8.20
C GLU A 61 10.38 9.59 -8.85
N THR A 62 10.03 10.06 -10.03
CA THR A 62 10.84 11.04 -10.74
C THR A 62 10.74 12.33 -9.95
N ASP A 63 11.81 13.12 -9.97
CA ASP A 63 11.84 14.42 -9.29
C ASP A 63 10.61 15.28 -9.69
N GLU A 64 10.10 15.09 -10.90
CA GLU A 64 8.85 15.66 -11.41
C GLU A 64 7.57 15.21 -10.68
N ALA A 65 7.43 13.93 -10.32
CA ALA A 65 6.26 13.42 -9.61
C ALA A 65 6.23 13.93 -8.16
N ARG A 66 7.42 14.06 -7.56
CA ARG A 66 7.60 14.67 -6.24
C ARG A 66 7.35 16.18 -6.28
N ALA A 67 7.92 16.88 -7.26
CA ALA A 67 7.73 18.31 -7.47
C ALA A 67 6.26 18.65 -7.79
N ALA A 68 5.56 17.83 -8.58
CA ALA A 68 4.14 18.02 -8.86
C ALA A 68 3.26 17.87 -7.61
N ARG A 69 3.63 16.97 -6.69
CA ARG A 69 2.93 16.76 -5.43
C ARG A 69 3.23 17.87 -4.42
N GLU A 70 4.48 18.31 -4.32
CA GLU A 70 4.88 19.46 -3.49
C GLU A 70 4.28 20.78 -4.03
N ALA A 71 4.20 20.96 -5.35
CA ALA A 71 3.53 22.11 -5.97
C ALA A 71 2.01 22.08 -5.73
N ALA A 72 1.37 20.93 -5.84
CA ALA A 72 -0.06 20.78 -5.53
C ALA A 72 -0.36 21.03 -4.04
N GLU A 73 0.53 20.61 -3.14
CA GLU A 73 0.40 20.85 -1.70
C GLU A 73 0.67 22.32 -1.33
N ALA A 74 1.63 22.97 -1.99
CA ALA A 74 1.90 24.41 -1.83
C ALA A 74 0.77 25.27 -2.39
N GLU A 75 0.16 24.90 -3.52
CA GLU A 75 -0.98 25.61 -4.09
C GLU A 75 -2.23 25.45 -3.21
N ALA A 76 -2.46 24.25 -2.66
CA ALA A 76 -3.54 24.01 -1.70
C ALA A 76 -3.36 24.83 -0.41
N ALA A 77 -2.12 24.94 0.10
CA ALA A 77 -1.81 25.77 1.26
C ALA A 77 -1.99 27.28 0.98
N ALA A 78 -1.60 27.75 -0.22
CA ALA A 78 -1.78 29.14 -0.62
C ALA A 78 -3.27 29.52 -0.75
N LYS A 79 -4.10 28.60 -1.25
CA LYS A 79 -5.55 28.83 -1.38
C LYS A 79 -6.30 28.78 -0.04
N ALA A 80 -5.76 28.07 0.96
CA ALA A 80 -6.32 28.02 2.31
C ALA A 80 -5.95 29.25 3.18
N ALA A 81 -4.94 30.03 2.79
CA ALA A 81 -4.44 31.18 3.56
C ALA A 81 -5.07 32.54 3.20
N ALA A 82 -5.96 32.62 2.20
CA ALA A 82 -6.69 33.85 1.91
C ALA A 82 -7.86 34.01 2.91
N PRO A 83 -7.83 35.00 3.82
CA PRO A 83 -8.95 35.24 4.72
C PRO A 83 -10.17 35.69 3.91
N PRO A 84 -11.41 35.30 4.30
CA PRO A 84 -12.60 35.86 3.68
C PRO A 84 -12.61 37.36 3.93
N ALA A 85 -12.54 38.14 2.84
CA ALA A 85 -12.70 39.58 2.88
C ALA A 85 -14.10 39.91 3.43
N LYS A 86 -14.13 40.72 4.50
CA LYS A 86 -15.34 41.31 5.07
C LYS A 86 -15.95 42.35 4.13
#